data_AF-A0A3M1W3X9-F1
#
_entry.id   AF-A0A3M1W3X9-F1
#
_cell.length_a   1.000
_cell.length_b   1.000
_cell.length_c   1.000
_cell.angle_alpha   90.00
_cell.angle_beta   90.00
_cell.angle_gamma   90.00
#
_symmetry.space_group_name_H-M   'P 1'
#
loop_
_entity.id
_entity.type
_entity.pdbx_description
1 polymer ?
#
loop_
_entity_poly.entity_id
_entity_poly.type
_entity_poly.pdbx_seq_one_letter_code
_entity_poly.pdbx_strand_id
1 'polypeptide(L)'
;MRTAGGAAARGSGPGVALGDLDGFFGLMVDNLLQFLVILALCTGLLGLPEEFVLGRIFPGAALSLLVGNLYYARLARRLAAERGRPMTALPYGINTVSLFAFVLFVMAPTYSELAADPAIGPERAARTAWQVGLVACLLSGLIEMAGAWGADWVRRVTPRAALLSTLAGIAVGFISMEFILRSFDRPLVAFAPLALVLVTYLSRVRWPAGLPGGLVAVAVGTVLAWALHWAGAPGQVAVGGRALWEGAGLRIPIPALGDLAAA
;
A
#
# COMPACT_ATOMS: atom_id res chain seq x y z
N MET A 1 44.60 4.13 -12.67
CA MET A 1 45.06 5.03 -11.59
C MET A 1 44.00 5.01 -10.49
N ARG A 2 44.40 4.69 -9.26
CA ARG A 2 43.56 4.24 -8.14
C ARG A 2 43.28 5.41 -7.19
N THR A 3 42.19 5.31 -6.42
CA THR A 3 41.77 6.14 -5.24
C THR A 3 41.06 7.46 -5.59
N ALA A 4 39.97 7.92 -4.97
CA ALA A 4 39.26 7.60 -3.72
C ALA A 4 37.73 7.84 -3.93
N GLY A 5 36.78 7.31 -3.15
CA GLY A 5 36.85 6.60 -1.89
C GLY A 5 35.69 5.60 -1.81
N GLY A 6 36.05 4.36 -1.45
CA GLY A 6 35.09 3.41 -0.95
C GLY A 6 34.45 4.00 0.29
N ALA A 7 33.16 4.31 0.20
CA ALA A 7 32.33 4.33 1.40
C ALA A 7 32.34 2.89 1.92
N ALA A 8 33.29 2.62 2.81
CA ALA A 8 33.31 1.44 3.62
C ALA A 8 31.87 1.21 4.08
N ALA A 9 31.29 0.08 3.67
CA ALA A 9 30.20 -0.52 4.40
C ALA A 9 30.75 -0.79 5.79
N ARG A 10 30.73 0.24 6.65
CA ARG A 10 30.90 0.08 8.07
C ARG A 10 29.81 -0.92 8.40
N GLY A 11 30.23 -2.12 8.81
CA GLY A 11 29.32 -3.12 9.33
C GLY A 11 28.50 -2.41 10.39
N SER A 12 27.27 -2.06 10.04
CA SER A 12 26.33 -1.66 11.06
C SER A 12 26.20 -2.90 11.92
N GLY A 13 26.43 -2.74 13.22
CA GLY A 13 25.96 -3.72 14.18
C GLY A 13 24.44 -3.94 14.01
N PRO A 14 23.80 -4.65 14.93
CA PRO A 14 22.37 -4.99 14.84
C PRO A 14 21.42 -3.78 15.03
N GLY A 15 21.75 -2.59 14.52
CA GLY A 15 20.98 -1.35 14.61
C GLY A 15 20.45 -0.88 13.25
N VAL A 16 19.46 0.02 13.31
CA VAL A 16 18.76 0.63 12.17
C VAL A 16 19.73 1.49 11.35
N ALA A 17 19.83 1.24 10.05
CA ALA A 17 20.60 2.06 9.13
C ALA A 17 19.77 3.22 8.57
N LEU A 18 20.42 4.28 8.10
CA LEU A 18 19.74 5.40 7.40
C LEU A 18 18.92 4.93 6.19
N GLY A 19 19.37 3.87 5.51
CA GLY A 19 18.61 3.25 4.40
C GLY A 19 17.32 2.55 4.86
N ASP A 20 17.26 2.09 6.11
CA ASP A 20 16.05 1.46 6.66
C ASP A 20 14.95 2.50 6.90
N LEU A 21 15.32 3.74 7.23
CA LEU A 21 14.36 4.85 7.37
C LEU A 21 13.74 5.22 6.02
N ASP A 22 14.55 5.31 4.96
CA ASP A 22 14.04 5.58 3.61
C ASP A 22 13.12 4.46 3.12
N GLY A 23 13.52 3.19 3.33
CA GLY A 23 12.67 2.03 3.06
C GLY A 23 11.37 2.03 3.88
N PHE A 24 11.43 2.39 5.16
CA PHE A 24 10.26 2.50 6.03
C PHE A 24 9.28 3.57 5.53
N PHE A 25 9.76 4.78 5.24
CA PHE A 25 8.90 5.85 4.73
C PHE A 25 8.34 5.54 3.34
N GLY A 26 9.13 4.89 2.47
CA GLY A 26 8.64 4.39 1.19
C GLY A 26 7.48 3.41 1.38
N LEU A 27 7.64 2.43 2.27
CA LEU A 27 6.58 1.46 2.59
C LEU A 27 5.37 2.09 3.27
N MET A 28 5.59 3.06 4.15
CA MET A 28 4.52 3.76 4.84
C MET A 28 3.65 4.53 3.84
N VAL A 29 4.28 5.26 2.90
CA VAL A 29 3.57 6.02 1.87
C VAL A 29 2.81 5.09 0.92
N ASP A 30 3.43 3.99 0.50
CA ASP A 30 2.78 2.98 -0.35
C ASP A 30 1.54 2.38 0.32
N ASN A 31 1.66 1.95 1.57
CA ASN A 31 0.53 1.38 2.30
C ASN A 31 -0.56 2.42 2.60
N LEU A 32 -0.18 3.67 2.94
CA LEU A 32 -1.14 4.77 3.12
C LEU A 32 -1.98 4.98 1.86
N LEU A 33 -1.33 4.95 0.70
CA LEU A 33 -2.01 5.07 -0.59
C LEU A 33 -2.99 3.93 -0.83
N GLN A 34 -2.60 2.71 -0.47
CA GLN A 34 -3.48 1.54 -0.55
C GLN A 34 -4.68 1.64 0.40
N PHE A 35 -4.52 2.18 1.62
CA PHE A 35 -5.66 2.48 2.49
C PHE A 35 -6.63 3.47 1.84
N LEU A 36 -6.13 4.54 1.20
CA LEU A 36 -6.97 5.50 0.50
C LEU A 36 -7.73 4.87 -0.68
N VAL A 37 -7.07 3.98 -1.43
CA VAL A 37 -7.71 3.22 -2.51
C VAL A 37 -8.78 2.28 -1.97
N ILE A 38 -8.51 1.55 -0.90
CA ILE A 38 -9.49 0.68 -0.24
C ILE A 38 -10.70 1.51 0.20
N LEU A 39 -10.49 2.66 0.85
CA LEU A 39 -11.58 3.53 1.27
C LEU A 39 -12.43 3.95 0.07
N ALA A 40 -11.82 4.50 -0.97
CA ALA A 40 -12.52 4.98 -2.16
C ALA A 40 -13.31 3.87 -2.87
N LEU A 41 -12.74 2.66 -2.96
CA LEU A 41 -13.41 1.53 -3.58
C LEU A 41 -14.54 0.97 -2.70
N CYS A 42 -14.30 0.80 -1.41
CA CYS A 42 -15.33 0.24 -0.50
C CYS A 42 -16.51 1.19 -0.32
N THR A 43 -16.29 2.49 -0.15
CA THR A 43 -17.38 3.45 0.04
C THR A 43 -18.01 3.86 -1.28
N GLY A 44 -17.19 4.15 -2.30
CA GLY A 44 -17.66 4.66 -3.59
C GLY A 44 -18.29 3.60 -4.48
N LEU A 45 -17.69 2.40 -4.55
CA LEU A 45 -18.17 1.34 -5.47
C LEU A 45 -19.12 0.36 -4.78
N LEU A 46 -18.85 -0.01 -3.52
CA LEU A 46 -19.65 -1.02 -2.80
C LEU A 46 -20.68 -0.41 -1.86
N GLY A 47 -20.68 0.92 -1.66
CA GLY A 47 -21.61 1.59 -0.74
C GLY A 47 -21.42 1.23 0.73
N LEU A 48 -20.24 0.70 1.12
CA LEU A 48 -19.97 0.40 2.52
C LEU A 48 -19.92 1.70 3.35
N PRO A 49 -20.53 1.73 4.54
CA PRO A 49 -20.37 2.87 5.44
C PRO A 49 -18.90 3.10 5.77
N GLU A 50 -18.45 4.36 5.71
CA GLU A 50 -17.07 4.73 6.04
C GLU A 50 -16.67 4.25 7.44
N GLU A 51 -17.59 4.34 8.41
CA GLU A 51 -17.37 3.85 9.77
C GLU A 51 -17.05 2.35 9.82
N PHE A 52 -17.64 1.55 8.93
CA PHE A 52 -17.37 0.12 8.84
C PHE A 52 -15.98 -0.13 8.27
N VAL A 53 -15.57 0.60 7.23
CA VAL A 53 -14.24 0.50 6.63
C VAL A 53 -13.16 0.87 7.64
N LEU A 54 -13.31 2.03 8.30
CA LEU A 54 -12.38 2.51 9.33
C LEU A 54 -12.41 1.64 10.60
N GLY A 55 -13.52 0.96 10.89
CA GLY A 55 -13.75 0.15 12.09
C GLY A 55 -13.30 -1.28 11.98
N ARG A 56 -13.48 -1.88 10.81
CA ARG A 56 -13.32 -3.31 10.59
C ARG A 56 -12.14 -3.61 9.68
N ILE A 57 -12.05 -2.93 8.54
CA ILE A 57 -11.08 -3.23 7.48
C ILE A 57 -9.72 -2.64 7.83
N PHE A 58 -9.67 -1.35 8.18
CA PHE A 58 -8.42 -0.63 8.42
C PHE A 58 -7.61 -1.19 9.60
N PRO A 59 -8.21 -1.46 10.78
CA PRO A 59 -7.46 -2.04 11.90
C PRO A 59 -6.89 -3.42 11.57
N GLY A 60 -7.64 -4.24 10.84
CA GLY A 60 -7.20 -5.56 10.41
C GLY A 60 -6.00 -5.48 9.45
N ALA A 61 -6.09 -4.62 8.43
CA ALA A 61 -4.99 -4.38 7.50
C ALA A 61 -3.78 -3.72 8.19
N ALA A 62 -3.97 -2.78 9.11
CA ALA A 62 -2.87 -2.18 9.87
C ALA A 62 -2.15 -3.21 10.74
N LEU A 63 -2.90 -4.11 11.40
CA LEU A 63 -2.31 -5.20 12.17
C LEU A 63 -1.53 -6.18 11.28
N SER A 64 -2.08 -6.56 10.11
CA SER A 64 -1.38 -7.47 9.19
C SER A 64 -0.07 -6.86 8.69
N LEU A 65 -0.07 -5.56 8.37
CA LEU A 65 1.13 -4.83 7.97
C LEU A 65 2.19 -4.81 9.07
N LEU A 66 1.79 -4.51 10.31
CA LEU A 66 2.71 -4.50 11.45
C LEU A 66 3.32 -5.89 11.69
N VAL A 67 2.47 -6.92 11.78
CA VAL A 67 2.91 -8.29 12.05
C VAL A 67 3.79 -8.83 10.91
N GLY A 68 3.39 -8.60 9.67
CA GLY A 68 4.13 -9.04 8.48
C GLY A 68 5.52 -8.40 8.37
N ASN A 69 5.62 -7.08 8.55
CA ASN A 69 6.92 -6.40 8.49
C ASN A 69 7.83 -6.78 9.67
N LEU A 70 7.29 -6.95 10.88
CA LEU A 70 8.06 -7.45 12.02
C LEU A 70 8.58 -8.87 11.79
N TYR A 71 7.76 -9.73 11.17
CA TYR A 71 8.14 -11.08 10.81
C TYR A 71 9.27 -11.11 9.78
N TYR A 72 9.16 -10.37 8.67
CA TYR A 72 10.24 -10.30 7.68
C TYR A 72 11.50 -9.63 8.20
N ALA A 73 11.39 -8.60 9.06
CA ALA A 73 12.54 -8.02 9.73
C ALA A 73 13.25 -9.05 10.62
N ARG A 74 12.50 -9.88 11.36
CA ARG A 74 13.07 -10.98 12.15
C ARG A 74 13.77 -12.02 11.26
N LEU A 75 13.18 -12.40 10.13
CA LEU A 75 13.78 -13.34 9.19
C LEU A 75 15.07 -12.79 8.57
N ALA A 76 15.08 -11.51 8.16
CA ALA A 76 16.27 -10.86 7.63
C ALA A 76 17.40 -10.83 8.64
N ARG A 77 17.11 -10.53 9.92
CA ARG A 77 18.12 -10.56 10.99
C ARG A 77 18.69 -11.96 11.23
N ARG A 78 17.83 -12.98 11.24
CA ARG A 78 18.26 -14.39 11.39
C ARG A 78 19.18 -14.80 10.23
N LEU A 79 18.76 -14.53 9.00
CA LEU A 79 19.53 -14.86 7.81
C LEU A 79 20.85 -14.07 7.73
N ALA A 80 20.87 -12.81 8.19
CA ALA A 80 22.09 -12.02 8.25
C ALA A 80 23.12 -12.60 9.23
N ALA A 81 22.64 -13.08 10.40
CA ALA A 81 23.49 -13.75 11.39
C ALA A 81 24.06 -15.07 10.84
N GLU A 82 23.24 -15.87 10.16
CA GLU A 82 23.67 -17.15 9.56
C GLU A 82 24.68 -16.98 8.42
N ARG A 83 24.52 -15.94 7.59
CA ARG A 83 25.34 -15.72 6.39
C ARG A 83 26.52 -14.76 6.62
N GLY A 84 26.64 -14.18 7.82
CA GLY A 84 27.71 -13.24 8.18
C GLY A 84 27.74 -11.96 7.34
N ARG A 85 26.62 -11.56 6.73
CA ARG A 85 26.50 -10.35 5.89
C ARG A 85 25.13 -9.71 6.06
N PRO A 86 24.99 -8.38 5.88
CA PRO A 86 23.70 -7.70 6.00
C PRO A 86 22.70 -8.24 4.97
N MET A 87 21.44 -8.40 5.40
CA MET A 87 20.32 -8.84 4.57
C MET A 87 19.20 -7.82 4.67
N THR A 88 18.58 -7.50 3.53
CA THR A 88 17.43 -6.62 3.47
C THR A 88 16.15 -7.40 3.75
N ALA A 89 15.29 -6.87 4.61
CA ALA A 89 13.97 -7.42 4.83
C ALA A 89 13.10 -7.26 3.58
N LEU A 90 12.28 -8.28 3.29
CA LEU A 90 11.27 -8.16 2.25
C LEU A 90 10.18 -7.19 2.76
N PRO A 91 9.80 -6.17 1.98
CA PRO A 91 8.68 -5.31 2.34
C PRO A 91 7.37 -6.10 2.34
N TYR A 92 6.57 -5.98 3.40
CA TYR A 92 5.20 -6.47 3.42
C TYR A 92 4.22 -5.30 3.24
N GLY A 93 3.36 -5.41 2.22
CA GLY A 93 2.38 -4.39 1.84
C GLY A 93 1.13 -5.03 1.24
N ILE A 94 0.11 -4.24 0.94
CA ILE A 94 -1.12 -4.74 0.32
C ILE A 94 -0.87 -4.91 -1.17
N ASN A 95 -1.18 -6.09 -1.71
CA ASN A 95 -1.06 -6.31 -3.15
C ASN A 95 -2.16 -5.55 -3.89
N THR A 96 -1.80 -4.42 -4.49
CA THR A 96 -2.73 -3.52 -5.20
C THR A 96 -3.44 -4.23 -6.35
N VAL A 97 -2.76 -5.13 -7.06
CA VAL A 97 -3.34 -5.84 -8.22
C VAL A 97 -4.44 -6.79 -7.77
N SER A 98 -4.14 -7.61 -6.75
CA SER A 98 -5.12 -8.52 -6.18
C SER A 98 -6.27 -7.77 -5.52
N LEU A 99 -5.99 -6.62 -4.89
CA LEU A 99 -7.03 -5.73 -4.34
C LEU A 99 -8.03 -5.32 -5.43
N PHE A 100 -7.57 -4.75 -6.54
CA PHE A 100 -8.45 -4.40 -7.66
C PHE A 100 -9.18 -5.62 -8.22
N ALA A 101 -8.49 -6.75 -8.38
CA ALA A 101 -9.10 -7.97 -8.89
C ALA A 101 -10.25 -8.45 -7.98
N PHE A 102 -10.05 -8.51 -6.67
CA PHE A 102 -11.09 -8.94 -5.73
C PHE A 102 -12.22 -7.93 -5.67
N VAL A 103 -11.94 -6.64 -5.62
CA VAL A 103 -13.01 -5.64 -5.54
C VAL A 103 -13.83 -5.63 -6.83
N LEU A 104 -13.20 -5.58 -8.00
CA LEU A 104 -13.90 -5.40 -9.27
C LEU A 104 -14.53 -6.70 -9.81
N PHE A 105 -13.89 -7.85 -9.62
CA PHE A 105 -14.36 -9.12 -10.20
C PHE A 105 -15.04 -10.04 -9.21
N VAL A 106 -14.96 -9.77 -7.91
CA VAL A 106 -15.64 -10.58 -6.88
C VAL A 106 -16.66 -9.73 -6.13
N MET A 107 -16.21 -8.67 -5.44
CA MET A 107 -17.09 -7.91 -4.54
C MET A 107 -18.13 -7.09 -5.31
N ALA A 108 -17.74 -6.39 -6.37
CA ALA A 108 -18.63 -5.56 -7.17
C ALA A 108 -19.77 -6.34 -7.85
N PRO A 109 -19.52 -7.47 -8.56
CA PRO A 109 -20.62 -8.26 -9.12
C PRO A 109 -21.55 -8.80 -8.01
N THR A 110 -20.98 -9.36 -6.93
CA THR A 110 -21.77 -9.84 -5.79
C THR A 110 -22.64 -8.74 -5.18
N TYR A 111 -22.11 -7.53 -5.00
CA TYR A 111 -22.88 -6.38 -4.53
C TYR A 111 -23.99 -6.02 -5.51
N SER A 112 -23.70 -5.94 -6.81
CA SER A 112 -24.68 -5.55 -7.83
C SER A 112 -25.85 -6.53 -7.94
N GLU A 113 -25.58 -7.82 -7.80
CA GLU A 113 -26.60 -8.87 -7.82
C GLU A 113 -27.48 -8.83 -6.56
N LEU A 114 -26.87 -8.70 -5.38
CA LEU A 114 -27.59 -8.68 -4.10
C LEU A 114 -28.33 -7.37 -3.86
N ALA A 115 -27.80 -6.24 -4.32
CA ALA A 115 -28.43 -4.93 -4.17
C ALA A 115 -29.66 -4.77 -5.08
N ALA A 116 -29.75 -5.57 -6.16
CA ALA A 116 -30.93 -5.64 -7.00
C ALA A 116 -32.11 -6.36 -6.34
N ASP A 117 -31.86 -7.17 -5.29
CA ASP A 117 -32.91 -7.86 -4.53
C ASP A 117 -33.49 -6.93 -3.44
N PRO A 118 -34.78 -6.54 -3.54
CA PRO A 118 -35.42 -5.68 -2.54
C PRO A 118 -35.47 -6.31 -1.14
N ALA A 119 -35.37 -7.64 -1.01
CA ALA A 119 -35.45 -8.33 0.28
C ALA A 119 -34.16 -8.22 1.10
N ILE A 120 -33.02 -7.96 0.47
CA ILE A 120 -31.69 -7.95 1.11
C ILE A 120 -31.32 -6.53 1.56
N GLY A 121 -31.57 -5.55 0.71
CA GLY A 121 -31.21 -4.15 0.93
C GLY A 121 -29.70 -3.86 0.71
N PRO A 122 -29.34 -2.61 0.43
CA PRO A 122 -27.98 -2.24 -0.02
C PRO A 122 -26.91 -2.46 1.04
N GLU A 123 -27.20 -2.18 2.32
CA GLU A 123 -26.21 -2.35 3.39
C GLU A 123 -25.82 -3.81 3.61
N ARG A 124 -26.80 -4.71 3.55
CA ARG A 124 -26.57 -6.14 3.72
C ARG A 124 -25.87 -6.72 2.51
N ALA A 125 -26.25 -6.30 1.30
CA ALA A 125 -25.54 -6.63 0.06
C ALA A 125 -24.05 -6.22 0.14
N ALA A 126 -23.76 -5.00 0.60
CA ALA A 126 -22.39 -4.51 0.75
C ALA A 126 -21.57 -5.32 1.76
N ARG A 127 -22.18 -5.67 2.90
CA ARG A 127 -21.54 -6.52 3.92
C ARG A 127 -21.27 -7.93 3.38
N THR A 128 -22.23 -8.54 2.69
CA THR A 128 -22.05 -9.87 2.08
C THR A 128 -20.97 -9.83 1.00
N ALA A 129 -20.93 -8.80 0.15
CA ALA A 129 -19.87 -8.63 -0.84
C ALA A 129 -18.48 -8.56 -0.19
N TRP A 130 -18.35 -7.87 0.96
CA TRP A 130 -17.11 -7.86 1.74
C TRP A 130 -16.76 -9.24 2.32
N GLN A 131 -17.73 -9.99 2.83
CA GLN A 131 -17.54 -11.35 3.33
C GLN A 131 -17.06 -12.31 2.23
N VAL A 132 -17.67 -12.26 1.04
CA VAL A 132 -17.24 -13.03 -0.13
C VAL A 132 -15.82 -12.61 -0.56
N GLY A 133 -15.51 -11.31 -0.53
CA GLY A 133 -14.16 -10.80 -0.76
C GLY A 133 -13.12 -11.33 0.23
N LEU A 134 -13.47 -11.47 1.52
CA LEU A 134 -12.60 -12.08 2.52
C LEU A 134 -12.31 -13.56 2.21
N VAL A 135 -13.33 -14.31 1.81
CA VAL A 135 -13.17 -15.72 1.41
C VAL A 135 -12.27 -15.82 0.17
N ALA A 136 -12.50 -14.99 -0.84
CA ALA A 136 -11.65 -14.95 -2.03
C ALA A 136 -10.18 -14.64 -1.68
N CYS A 137 -9.93 -13.70 -0.77
CA CYS A 137 -8.60 -13.38 -0.30
C CYS A 137 -7.94 -14.56 0.45
N LEU A 138 -8.69 -15.27 1.30
CA LEU A 138 -8.20 -16.45 2.01
C LEU A 138 -7.86 -17.59 1.04
N LEU A 139 -8.75 -17.87 0.10
CA LEU A 139 -8.53 -18.89 -0.93
C LEU A 139 -7.32 -18.55 -1.80
N SER A 140 -7.15 -17.29 -2.19
CA SER A 140 -5.94 -16.84 -2.90
C SER A 140 -4.67 -17.13 -2.10
N GLY A 141 -4.66 -16.82 -0.80
CA GLY A 141 -3.52 -17.11 0.07
C GLY A 141 -3.22 -18.61 0.18
N LEU A 142 -4.26 -19.47 0.23
CA LEU A 142 -4.09 -20.92 0.21
C LEU A 142 -3.53 -21.42 -1.13
N ILE A 143 -4.01 -20.87 -2.24
CA ILE A 143 -3.51 -21.17 -3.59
C ILE A 143 -2.06 -20.74 -3.74
N GLU A 144 -1.69 -19.55 -3.25
CA GLU A 144 -0.32 -19.04 -3.27
C GLU A 144 0.61 -19.90 -2.41
N MET A 145 0.16 -20.33 -1.22
CA MET A 145 0.89 -21.25 -0.36
C MET A 145 1.11 -22.60 -1.05
N ALA A 146 0.07 -23.14 -1.72
CA ALA A 146 0.18 -24.34 -2.54
C ALA A 146 1.12 -24.16 -3.74
N GLY A 147 1.06 -23.01 -4.41
CA GLY A 147 1.90 -22.67 -5.55
C GLY A 147 3.37 -22.46 -5.17
N ALA A 148 3.66 -22.08 -3.92
CA ALA A 148 5.02 -21.80 -3.46
C ALA A 148 5.96 -23.01 -3.60
N TRP A 149 5.45 -24.24 -3.49
CA TRP A 149 6.26 -25.46 -3.71
C TRP A 149 6.74 -25.61 -5.16
N GLY A 150 5.96 -25.14 -6.14
CA GLY A 150 6.29 -25.18 -7.57
C GLY A 150 6.91 -23.89 -8.11
N ALA A 151 6.89 -22.80 -7.34
CA ALA A 151 7.24 -21.46 -7.82
C ALA A 151 8.66 -21.36 -8.40
N ASP A 152 9.63 -22.03 -7.78
CA ASP A 152 11.02 -22.00 -8.25
C ASP A 152 11.22 -22.78 -9.56
N TRP A 153 10.43 -23.84 -9.79
CA TRP A 153 10.42 -24.55 -11.07
C TRP A 153 9.82 -23.68 -12.18
N VAL A 154 8.67 -23.05 -11.93
CA VAL A 154 8.03 -22.12 -12.89
C VAL A 154 8.96 -20.98 -13.25
N ARG A 155 9.64 -20.39 -12.26
CA ARG A 155 10.63 -19.31 -12.47
C ARG A 155 11.80 -19.74 -13.37
N ARG A 156 12.25 -20.99 -13.27
CA ARG A 156 13.34 -21.54 -14.11
C ARG A 156 12.91 -21.78 -15.56
N VAL A 157 11.67 -22.19 -15.78
CA VAL A 157 11.14 -22.53 -17.11
C VAL A 157 10.65 -21.28 -17.85
N THR A 158 10.23 -20.25 -17.12
CA THR A 158 9.66 -19.03 -17.71
C THR A 158 10.77 -18.07 -18.16
N PRO A 159 10.75 -17.57 -19.42
CA PRO A 159 11.71 -16.57 -19.88
C PRO A 159 11.65 -15.30 -19.04
N ARG A 160 12.81 -14.73 -18.68
CA ARG A 160 12.87 -13.46 -17.92
C ARG A 160 12.09 -12.33 -18.58
N ALA A 161 12.08 -12.29 -19.92
CA ALA A 161 11.31 -11.30 -20.68
C ALA A 161 9.80 -11.38 -20.38
N ALA A 162 9.24 -12.59 -20.22
CA ALA A 162 7.83 -12.79 -19.89
C ALA A 162 7.50 -12.39 -18.44
N LEU A 163 8.42 -12.66 -17.50
CA LEU A 163 8.27 -12.22 -16.10
C LEU A 163 8.36 -10.70 -15.97
N LEU A 164 9.27 -10.06 -16.69
CA LEU A 164 9.46 -8.60 -16.63
C LEU A 164 8.36 -7.84 -17.38
N SER A 165 7.87 -8.37 -18.51
CA SER A 165 6.82 -7.69 -19.30
C SER A 165 5.49 -7.62 -18.55
N THR A 166 5.10 -8.70 -17.89
CA THR A 166 3.87 -8.76 -17.09
C THR A 166 3.93 -7.80 -15.90
N LEU A 167 5.06 -7.79 -15.17
CA LEU A 167 5.27 -6.87 -14.06
C LEU A 167 5.28 -5.40 -14.51
N ALA A 168 5.92 -5.10 -15.64
CA ALA A 168 5.93 -3.74 -16.21
C ALA A 168 4.53 -3.29 -16.64
N GLY A 169 3.77 -4.16 -17.32
CA GLY A 169 2.40 -3.85 -17.75
C GLY A 169 1.47 -3.55 -16.58
N ILE A 170 1.55 -4.34 -15.51
CA ILE A 170 0.81 -4.10 -14.28
C ILE A 170 1.23 -2.79 -13.61
N ALA A 171 2.54 -2.54 -13.48
CA ALA A 171 3.06 -1.35 -12.82
C ALA A 171 2.68 -0.06 -13.56
N VAL A 172 2.73 -0.06 -14.89
CA VAL A 172 2.35 1.11 -15.71
C VAL A 172 0.83 1.26 -15.76
N GLY A 173 0.11 0.17 -16.07
CA GLY A 173 -1.33 0.20 -16.34
C GLY A 173 -2.19 0.39 -15.09
N PHE A 174 -1.95 -0.38 -14.03
CA PHE A 174 -2.81 -0.39 -12.85
C PHE A 174 -2.29 0.49 -11.71
N ILE A 175 -0.98 0.52 -11.51
CA ILE A 175 -0.38 1.24 -10.39
C ILE A 175 -0.13 2.70 -10.78
N SER A 176 0.61 2.96 -11.86
CA SER A 176 1.08 4.31 -12.18
C SER A 176 0.01 5.19 -12.86
N MET A 177 -0.79 4.61 -13.77
CA MET A 177 -1.73 5.39 -14.60
C MET A 177 -2.72 6.19 -13.76
N GLU A 178 -3.36 5.56 -12.76
CA GLU A 178 -4.34 6.23 -11.89
C GLU A 178 -3.72 7.42 -11.14
N PHE A 179 -2.50 7.27 -10.62
CA PHE A 179 -1.81 8.38 -9.93
C PHE A 179 -1.38 9.49 -10.88
N ILE A 180 -1.01 9.16 -12.11
CA ILE A 180 -0.72 10.15 -13.15
C ILE A 180 -1.98 10.96 -13.44
N LEU A 181 -3.12 10.30 -13.68
CA LEU A 181 -4.39 10.96 -13.96
C LEU A 181 -4.82 11.88 -12.80
N ARG A 182 -4.75 11.40 -11.55
CA ARG A 182 -5.02 12.23 -10.36
C ARG A 182 -4.06 13.40 -10.20
N SER A 183 -2.80 13.24 -10.62
CA SER A 183 -1.82 14.33 -10.58
C SER A 183 -2.17 15.43 -11.57
N PHE A 184 -2.68 15.07 -12.75
CA PHE A 184 -3.18 16.03 -13.74
C PHE A 184 -4.51 16.69 -13.34
N ASP A 185 -5.35 16.00 -12.55
CA ASP A 185 -6.58 16.57 -11.98
C ASP A 185 -6.28 17.69 -10.97
N ARG A 186 -5.17 17.57 -10.20
CA ARG A 186 -4.75 18.57 -9.20
C ARG A 186 -3.26 18.93 -9.33
N PRO A 187 -2.85 19.60 -10.43
CA PRO A 187 -1.44 19.78 -10.76
C PRO A 187 -0.69 20.69 -9.77
N LEU A 188 -1.38 21.70 -9.22
CA LEU A 188 -0.78 22.64 -8.26
C LEU A 188 -0.28 21.95 -6.98
N VAL A 189 -0.97 20.90 -6.54
CA VAL A 189 -0.58 20.14 -5.34
C VAL A 189 0.35 18.98 -5.70
N ALA A 190 0.14 18.33 -6.84
CA ALA A 190 0.80 17.07 -7.17
C ALA A 190 2.18 17.22 -7.84
N PHE A 191 2.39 18.26 -8.66
CA PHE A 191 3.60 18.35 -9.48
C PHE A 191 4.87 18.66 -8.69
N ALA A 192 4.78 19.44 -7.61
CA ALA A 192 5.94 19.73 -6.77
C ALA A 192 6.46 18.48 -6.03
N PRO A 193 5.61 17.69 -5.32
CA PRO A 193 6.02 16.38 -4.79
C PRO A 193 6.51 15.42 -5.87
N LEU A 194 5.84 15.36 -7.03
CA LEU A 194 6.24 14.50 -8.14
C LEU A 194 7.65 14.84 -8.65
N ALA A 195 7.92 16.13 -8.91
CA ALA A 195 9.23 16.60 -9.32
C ALA A 195 10.30 16.28 -8.26
N LEU A 196 9.96 16.46 -6.98
CA LEU A 196 10.85 16.12 -5.88
C LEU A 196 11.22 14.63 -5.88
N VAL A 197 10.24 13.75 -5.97
CA VAL A 197 10.46 12.29 -6.02
C VAL A 197 11.31 11.92 -7.22
N LEU A 198 10.99 12.45 -8.41
CA LEU A 198 11.76 12.21 -9.63
C LEU A 198 13.21 12.67 -9.52
N VAL A 199 13.47 13.87 -8.98
CA VAL A 199 14.83 14.37 -8.75
C VAL A 199 15.56 13.48 -7.75
N THR A 200 14.90 13.09 -6.66
CA THR A 200 15.54 12.28 -5.62
C THR A 200 15.94 10.90 -6.14
N TYR A 201 15.07 10.26 -6.93
CA TYR A 201 15.32 8.93 -7.48
C TYR A 201 16.24 8.94 -8.72
N LEU A 202 16.05 9.86 -9.66
CA LEU A 202 16.81 9.90 -10.91
C LEU A 202 18.19 10.54 -10.73
N SER A 203 18.32 11.58 -9.90
CA SER A 203 19.58 12.30 -9.74
C SER A 203 20.52 11.64 -8.74
N ARG A 204 20.06 10.64 -7.98
CA ARG A 204 20.79 10.02 -6.84
C ARG A 204 21.34 11.04 -5.83
N VAL A 205 20.80 12.27 -5.84
CA VAL A 205 21.22 13.35 -4.96
C VAL A 205 20.66 13.07 -3.58
N ARG A 206 21.55 12.99 -2.59
CA ARG A 206 21.16 12.86 -1.19
C ARG A 206 20.71 14.23 -0.71
N TRP A 207 19.51 14.32 -0.14
CA TRP A 207 19.03 15.54 0.47
C TRP A 207 19.99 15.98 1.59
N PRO A 208 20.22 17.31 1.75
CA PRO A 208 20.97 17.82 2.89
C PRO A 208 20.33 17.29 4.18
N ALA A 209 21.16 16.81 5.10
CA ALA A 209 20.79 16.09 6.34
C ALA A 209 20.37 14.61 6.21
N GLY A 210 20.43 14.00 5.02
CA GLY A 210 20.13 12.56 4.86
C GLY A 210 18.66 12.21 5.06
N LEU A 211 17.77 13.20 4.90
CA LEU A 211 16.33 12.99 4.98
C LEU A 211 15.84 12.08 3.84
N PRO A 212 14.92 11.15 4.14
CA PRO A 212 14.36 10.25 3.13
C PRO A 212 13.51 11.03 2.13
N GLY A 213 13.72 10.78 0.83
CA GLY A 213 13.10 11.57 -0.25
C GLY A 213 11.58 11.55 -0.21
N GLY A 214 11.01 10.40 0.17
CA GLY A 214 9.56 10.24 0.34
C GLY A 214 9.00 11.13 1.44
N LEU A 215 9.70 11.27 2.58
CA LEU A 215 9.26 12.14 3.68
C LEU A 215 9.22 13.61 3.24
N VAL A 216 10.26 14.06 2.54
CA VAL A 216 10.31 15.44 2.03
C VAL A 216 9.18 15.68 1.02
N ALA A 217 8.91 14.71 0.14
CA ALA A 217 7.81 14.82 -0.84
C ALA A 217 6.45 14.94 -0.17
N VAL A 218 6.18 14.11 0.84
CA VAL A 218 4.94 14.16 1.63
C VAL A 218 4.82 15.49 2.37
N ALA A 219 5.90 15.95 3.02
CA ALA A 219 5.89 17.22 3.76
C ALA A 219 5.60 18.40 2.83
N VAL A 220 6.28 18.48 1.68
CA VAL A 220 6.06 19.53 0.68
C VAL A 220 4.64 19.49 0.13
N GLY A 221 4.13 18.30 -0.23
CA GLY A 221 2.75 18.15 -0.72
C GLY A 221 1.71 18.55 0.32
N THR A 222 1.93 18.18 1.58
CA THR A 222 1.04 18.54 2.70
C THR A 222 1.02 20.06 2.90
N VAL A 223 2.19 20.70 2.97
CA VAL A 223 2.28 22.17 3.13
C VAL A 223 1.60 22.89 1.97
N LEU A 224 1.83 22.45 0.73
CA LEU A 224 1.20 23.03 -0.45
C LEU A 224 -0.33 22.87 -0.41
N ALA A 225 -0.83 21.70 -0.03
CA ALA A 225 -2.27 21.46 0.09
C ALA A 225 -2.94 22.42 1.10
N TRP A 226 -2.34 22.61 2.28
CA TRP A 226 -2.83 23.56 3.28
C TRP A 226 -2.73 25.02 2.82
N ALA A 227 -1.61 25.40 2.19
CA ALA A 227 -1.42 26.75 1.68
C ALA A 227 -2.46 27.11 0.60
N LEU A 228 -2.71 26.20 -0.34
CA LEU A 228 -3.73 26.37 -1.39
C LEU A 228 -5.14 26.44 -0.82
N HIS A 229 -5.43 25.65 0.22
CA HIS A 229 -6.72 25.70 0.92
C HIS A 229 -6.95 27.05 1.62
N TRP A 230 -5.97 27.55 2.38
CA TRP A 230 -6.06 28.85 3.04
C TRP A 230 -6.10 30.02 2.06
N ALA A 231 -5.43 29.89 0.90
CA ALA A 231 -5.46 30.88 -0.17
C ALA A 231 -6.79 30.90 -0.96
N GLY A 232 -7.70 29.94 -0.72
CA GLY A 232 -8.96 29.82 -1.47
C GLY A 232 -8.73 29.55 -2.97
N ALA A 233 -7.59 28.97 -3.33
CA ALA A 233 -7.19 28.78 -4.71
C ALA A 233 -8.03 27.70 -5.42
N PRO A 234 -8.23 27.81 -6.75
CA PRO A 234 -8.87 26.76 -7.53
C PRO A 234 -8.05 25.46 -7.44
N GLY A 235 -8.74 24.33 -7.21
CA GLY A 235 -8.09 23.03 -7.02
C GLY A 235 -7.71 22.69 -5.57
N GLN A 236 -8.24 23.43 -4.58
CA GLN A 236 -8.09 23.09 -3.17
C GLN A 236 -8.49 21.63 -2.86
N VAL A 237 -7.72 21.00 -1.98
CA VAL A 237 -8.01 19.67 -1.45
C VAL A 237 -8.80 19.85 -0.15
N ALA A 238 -9.80 19.00 0.09
CA ALA A 238 -10.45 18.96 1.39
C ALA A 238 -9.41 18.59 2.44
N VAL A 239 -9.05 19.54 3.29
CA VAL A 239 -8.07 19.33 4.36
C VAL A 239 -8.82 19.00 5.63
N GLY A 240 -8.43 17.92 6.30
CA GLY A 240 -9.14 17.44 7.47
C GLY A 240 -9.08 18.46 8.61
N GLY A 241 -10.25 18.91 9.06
CA GLY A 241 -10.44 19.83 10.18
C GLY A 241 -10.73 19.09 11.50
N ARG A 242 -11.54 19.71 12.37
CA ARG A 242 -12.00 19.12 13.64
C ARG A 242 -12.57 17.69 13.52
N ALA A 243 -13.17 17.36 12.37
CA ALA A 243 -13.69 16.04 12.05
C ALA A 243 -12.62 14.91 12.10
N LEU A 244 -11.35 15.20 11.82
CA LEU A 244 -10.26 14.20 11.99
C LEU A 244 -10.09 13.76 13.44
N TRP A 245 -10.32 14.68 14.39
CA TRP A 245 -10.15 14.43 15.81
C TRP A 245 -11.38 13.77 16.43
N GLU A 246 -12.56 14.02 15.89
CA GLU A 246 -13.81 13.40 16.33
C GLU A 246 -13.89 11.91 15.94
N GLY A 247 -13.27 11.52 14.82
CA GLY A 247 -13.14 10.12 14.40
C GLY A 247 -11.91 9.39 14.96
N ALA A 248 -10.99 10.09 15.63
CA ALA A 248 -9.75 9.53 16.16
C ALA A 248 -10.03 8.68 17.40
N GLY A 249 -10.23 7.38 17.19
CA GLY A 249 -10.43 6.41 18.26
C GLY A 249 -9.56 5.17 18.06
N LEU A 250 -9.12 4.57 19.18
CA LEU A 250 -8.45 3.28 19.13
C LEU A 250 -9.48 2.20 18.75
N ARG A 251 -9.43 1.74 17.50
CA ARG A 251 -10.28 0.67 16.98
C ARG A 251 -9.48 -0.63 17.00
N ILE A 252 -9.85 -1.55 17.89
CA ILE A 252 -9.14 -2.82 18.07
C ILE A 252 -9.48 -3.76 16.90
N PRO A 253 -8.49 -4.40 16.27
CA PRO A 253 -8.74 -5.39 15.23
C PRO A 253 -9.44 -6.62 15.82
N ILE A 254 -10.72 -6.80 15.46
CA ILE A 254 -11.49 -7.98 15.84
C ILE A 254 -11.25 -9.07 14.76
N PRO A 255 -11.06 -10.35 15.10
CA PRO A 255 -10.95 -11.41 14.09
C PRO A 255 -12.22 -11.53 13.25
N ALA A 256 -12.10 -11.80 11.95
CA ALA A 256 -13.23 -11.98 11.03
C ALA A 256 -13.70 -13.44 10.91
N LEU A 257 -13.45 -14.29 11.92
CA LEU A 257 -13.75 -15.72 11.85
C LEU A 257 -15.26 -16.00 11.68
N GLY A 258 -16.12 -15.25 12.36
CA GLY A 258 -17.57 -15.36 12.19
C GLY A 258 -18.05 -14.85 10.82
N ASP A 259 -17.39 -13.83 10.28
CA ASP A 259 -17.69 -13.28 8.96
C ASP A 259 -17.25 -14.25 7.84
N LEU A 260 -16.16 -15.00 8.03
CA LEU A 260 -15.71 -16.06 7.11
C LEU A 260 -16.63 -17.27 7.11
N ALA A 261 -17.23 -17.61 8.26
CA ALA A 261 -18.17 -18.73 8.37
C ALA A 261 -19.59 -18.38 7.86
N ALA A 262 -19.90 -17.08 7.77
CA ALA A 262 -21.20 -16.58 7.33
C ALA A 262 -21.25 -16.23 5.82
N ALA A 263 -20.09 -16.20 5.16
CA ALA A 263 -19.92 -15.98 3.72
C ALA A 263 -20.34 -17.21 2.90
#